data_AF-A0A654CRE8-F1
#
_entry.id   AF-A0A654CRE8-F1
#
_cell.length_a   1.000
_cell.length_b   1.000
_cell.length_c   1.000
_cell.angle_alpha   90.00
_cell.angle_beta   90.00
_cell.angle_gamma   90.00
#
_symmetry.space_group_name_H-M   'P 1'
#
loop_
_entity.id
_entity.type
_entity.pdbx_description
1 polymer ?
#
loop_
_entity_poly.entity_id
_entity_poly.type
_entity_poly.pdbx_seq_one_letter_code
_entity_poly.pdbx_strand_id
1 'polypeptide(L)'
;MLIAHELAGLRILIAHEDGFQRAYLSTVMTAAGAIVVDPATIAAGAAPADDRPLDAAVVSHAMQATGGHMLADAAARGALAVLVVHAASASPVPAVGLLRSLAAPYAAFQVVEALGDMLRGRTTHP
;
A
#
# COMPACT_ATOMS: atom_id res chain seq x y z
N MET A 1 -16.17 10.47 -11.48
CA MET A 1 -14.94 10.92 -10.83
C MET A 1 -13.80 10.11 -11.44
N LEU A 2 -12.91 10.74 -12.20
CA LEU A 2 -11.80 10.07 -12.88
C LEU A 2 -10.59 10.12 -11.95
N ILE A 3 -10.16 8.95 -11.45
CA ILE A 3 -8.98 8.75 -10.58
C ILE A 3 -7.67 8.91 -11.40
N ALA A 4 -7.71 9.63 -12.52
CA ALA A 4 -6.59 9.66 -13.43
C ALA A 4 -5.44 10.45 -12.79
N HIS A 5 -4.34 9.75 -12.52
CA HIS A 5 -3.02 10.27 -12.13
C HIS A 5 -2.76 10.64 -10.66
N GLU A 6 -3.62 10.26 -9.70
CA GLU A 6 -3.36 10.55 -8.27
C GLU A 6 -2.06 9.91 -7.76
N LEU A 7 -1.65 8.78 -8.34
CA LEU A 7 -0.50 7.99 -7.92
C LEU A 7 0.58 7.92 -9.01
N ALA A 8 0.58 8.88 -9.94
CA ALA A 8 1.44 8.87 -11.12
C ALA A 8 2.93 8.67 -10.76
N GLY A 9 3.50 7.55 -11.24
CA GLY A 9 4.93 7.23 -11.09
C GLY A 9 5.34 6.73 -9.70
N LEU A 10 4.39 6.58 -8.77
CA LEU A 10 4.64 6.04 -7.43
C LEU A 10 4.72 4.51 -7.47
N ARG A 11 5.69 3.95 -6.75
CA ARG A 11 5.93 2.50 -6.67
C ARG A 11 5.18 1.92 -5.49
N ILE A 12 4.19 1.08 -5.78
CA ILE A 12 3.26 0.54 -4.79
C ILE A 12 3.33 -0.97 -4.75
N LEU A 13 3.63 -1.51 -3.57
CA LEU A 13 3.53 -2.94 -3.30
C LEU A 13 2.09 -3.30 -2.91
N ILE A 14 1.56 -4.40 -3.44
CA ILE A 14 0.25 -4.95 -3.02
C ILE A 14 0.47 -6.36 -2.48
N ALA A 15 0.41 -6.50 -1.16
CA ALA A 15 0.57 -7.75 -0.44
C ALA A 15 -0.77 -8.19 0.15
N HIS A 16 -1.49 -9.03 -0.58
CA HIS A 16 -2.80 -9.53 -0.19
C HIS A 16 -2.86 -11.05 -0.44
N GLU A 17 -3.37 -11.82 0.51
CA GLU A 17 -3.50 -13.28 0.46
C GLU A 17 -4.56 -13.72 -0.55
N ASP A 18 -5.65 -12.97 -0.63
CA ASP A 18 -6.68 -13.17 -1.66
C ASP A 18 -6.20 -12.68 -3.03
N GLY A 19 -6.09 -13.62 -3.99
CA GLY A 19 -5.60 -13.34 -5.34
C GLY A 19 -6.52 -12.46 -6.17
N PHE A 20 -7.83 -12.52 -5.94
CA PHE A 20 -8.81 -11.66 -6.62
C PHE A 20 -8.68 -10.22 -6.14
N GLN A 21 -8.65 -9.99 -4.82
CA GLN A 21 -8.45 -8.67 -4.24
C GLN A 21 -7.12 -8.06 -4.66
N ARG A 22 -6.04 -8.86 -4.65
CA ARG A 22 -4.73 -8.43 -5.15
C ARG A 22 -4.83 -7.93 -6.59
N ALA A 23 -5.37 -8.74 -7.51
CA ALA A 23 -5.48 -8.37 -8.93
C ALA A 23 -6.39 -7.15 -9.15
N TYR A 24 -7.49 -7.07 -8.40
CA TYR A 24 -8.42 -5.96 -8.45
C TYR A 24 -7.75 -4.64 -8.00
N LEU A 25 -7.08 -4.65 -6.86
CA LEU A 25 -6.32 -3.51 -6.36
C LEU A 25 -5.18 -3.13 -7.30
N SER A 26 -4.44 -4.10 -7.85
CA SER A 26 -3.40 -3.84 -8.86
C SER A 26 -3.95 -3.09 -10.06
N THR A 27 -5.08 -3.53 -10.60
CA THR A 27 -5.73 -2.89 -11.77
C THR A 27 -6.09 -1.44 -11.47
N VAL A 28 -6.65 -1.18 -10.29
CA VAL A 28 -7.08 0.17 -9.89
C VAL A 28 -5.90 1.08 -9.59
N MET A 29 -4.84 0.57 -8.95
CA MET A 29 -3.60 1.33 -8.70
C MET A 29 -2.90 1.70 -10.01
N THR A 30 -2.82 0.77 -10.97
CA THR A 30 -2.29 1.07 -12.31
C THR A 30 -3.15 2.09 -13.05
N ALA A 31 -4.48 1.99 -12.96
CA ALA A 31 -5.38 2.99 -13.54
C ALA A 31 -5.22 4.38 -12.90
N ALA A 32 -4.84 4.44 -11.62
CA ALA A 32 -4.49 5.67 -10.91
C ALA A 32 -3.08 6.21 -11.25
N GLY A 33 -2.31 5.51 -12.10
CA GLY A 33 -0.98 5.92 -12.56
C GLY A 33 0.20 5.33 -11.76
N ALA A 34 -0.06 4.43 -10.80
CA ALA A 34 0.99 3.81 -10.01
C ALA A 34 1.76 2.72 -10.78
N ILE A 35 3.01 2.53 -10.42
CA ILE A 35 3.85 1.39 -10.80
C ILE A 35 3.64 0.31 -9.73
N VAL A 36 2.85 -0.71 -10.03
CA VAL A 36 2.57 -1.80 -9.09
C VAL A 36 3.74 -2.79 -9.09
N VAL A 37 4.31 -3.06 -7.91
CA VAL A 37 5.43 -3.97 -7.72
C VAL A 37 4.91 -5.31 -7.19
N ASP A 38 5.29 -6.40 -7.85
CA ASP A 38 4.94 -7.76 -7.44
C ASP A 38 5.77 -8.21 -6.22
N PRO A 39 5.15 -8.68 -5.13
CA PRO A 39 5.87 -9.26 -4.00
C PRO A 39 6.82 -10.42 -4.37
N ALA A 40 6.54 -11.18 -5.44
CA ALA A 40 7.43 -12.25 -5.89
C ALA A 40 8.81 -11.72 -6.35
N THR A 41 8.85 -10.53 -6.96
CA THR A 41 10.09 -9.87 -7.37
C THR A 41 10.94 -9.49 -6.16
N ILE A 42 10.31 -9.07 -5.07
CA ILE A 42 11.00 -8.71 -3.82
C ILE A 42 11.49 -9.98 -3.10
N ALA A 43 10.67 -11.02 -3.02
CA ALA A 43 10.99 -12.27 -2.34
C ALA A 43 12.11 -13.07 -3.03
N ALA A 44 12.22 -12.98 -4.36
CA ALA A 44 13.25 -13.67 -5.12
C ALA A 44 14.65 -13.06 -4.98
N GLY A 45 14.81 -11.92 -4.27
CA GLY A 45 16.07 -11.17 -4.23
C GLY A 45 16.50 -10.66 -5.61
N ALA A 46 15.61 -10.73 -6.61
CA ALA A 46 15.83 -10.15 -7.91
C ALA A 46 15.84 -8.64 -7.70
N ALA A 47 16.98 -8.00 -7.92
CA ALA A 47 17.05 -6.56 -7.97
C ALA A 47 15.97 -6.11 -8.95
N PRO A 48 14.94 -5.34 -8.52
CA PRO A 48 14.02 -4.77 -9.48
C PRO A 48 14.87 -4.04 -10.53
N ALA A 49 14.48 -4.09 -11.80
CA ALA A 49 15.23 -3.43 -12.89
C ALA A 49 15.42 -1.91 -12.66
N ASP A 50 14.78 -1.37 -11.63
CA ASP A 50 14.84 -0.02 -11.12
C ASP A 50 15.03 -0.09 -9.60
N ASP A 51 16.22 0.32 -9.12
CA ASP A 51 16.66 0.36 -7.71
C ASP A 51 15.86 1.37 -6.85
N ARG A 52 14.88 2.05 -7.44
CA ARG A 52 14.03 3.00 -6.72
C ARG A 52 13.27 2.30 -5.57
N PRO A 53 13.28 2.87 -4.35
CA PRO A 53 12.53 2.34 -3.22
C PRO A 53 11.01 2.35 -3.47
N LEU A 54 10.27 1.60 -2.66
CA LEU A 54 8.82 1.66 -2.64
C LEU A 54 8.35 2.97 -2.00
N ASP A 55 7.33 3.60 -2.58
CA ASP A 55 6.69 4.79 -2.03
C ASP A 55 5.59 4.41 -1.03
N ALA A 56 4.86 3.33 -1.35
CA ALA A 56 3.80 2.81 -0.49
C ALA A 56 3.61 1.29 -0.59
N ALA A 57 2.87 0.73 0.37
CA ALA A 57 2.39 -0.64 0.35
C ALA A 57 0.93 -0.72 0.83
N VAL A 58 0.12 -1.51 0.12
CA VAL A 58 -1.18 -1.98 0.59
C VAL A 58 -1.01 -3.42 1.07
N VAL A 59 -1.31 -3.67 2.33
CA VAL A 59 -1.08 -4.97 2.96
C VAL A 59 -2.38 -5.45 3.59
N SER A 60 -2.76 -6.70 3.39
CA SER A 60 -3.89 -7.26 4.15
C SER A 60 -3.50 -7.50 5.61
N HIS A 61 -4.46 -7.50 6.52
CA HIS A 61 -4.22 -7.82 7.92
C HIS A 61 -3.56 -9.19 8.11
N ALA A 62 -3.94 -10.19 7.32
CA ALA A 62 -3.32 -11.52 7.37
C ALA A 62 -1.85 -11.48 6.96
N MET A 63 -1.52 -10.78 5.87
CA MET A 63 -0.13 -10.61 5.42
C MET A 63 0.69 -9.76 6.40
N GLN A 64 0.07 -8.77 7.05
CA GLN A 64 0.73 -7.97 8.08
C GLN A 64 1.13 -8.83 9.29
N ALA A 65 0.27 -9.76 9.72
CA ALA A 65 0.55 -10.68 10.82
C ALA A 65 1.64 -11.73 10.50
N THR A 66 1.85 -12.07 9.23
CA THR A 66 2.73 -13.19 8.81
C THR A 66 4.14 -12.72 8.40
N GLY A 67 4.44 -11.42 8.50
CA GLY A 67 5.73 -10.86 8.06
C GLY A 67 5.75 -9.34 7.84
N GLY A 68 4.66 -8.63 8.12
CA GLY A 68 4.55 -7.19 7.91
C GLY A 68 5.32 -6.32 8.92
N HIS A 69 6.04 -6.91 9.88
CA HIS A 69 6.81 -6.14 10.87
C HIS A 69 7.81 -5.19 10.22
N MET A 70 8.50 -5.62 9.15
CA MET A 70 9.44 -4.75 8.43
C MET A 70 8.75 -3.56 7.75
N LEU A 71 7.53 -3.76 7.23
CA LEU A 71 6.74 -2.70 6.60
C LEU A 71 6.20 -1.73 7.65
N ALA A 72 5.70 -2.25 8.79
CA ALA A 72 5.24 -1.44 9.91
C ALA A 72 6.37 -0.57 10.50
N ASP A 73 7.58 -1.14 10.65
CA ASP A 73 8.75 -0.41 11.11
C ASP A 73 9.20 0.67 10.11
N ALA A 74 9.19 0.35 8.80
CA ALA A 74 9.47 1.34 7.76
C ALA A 74 8.44 2.48 7.75
N ALA A 75 7.17 2.17 8.01
CA ALA A 75 6.10 3.16 8.13
C ALA A 75 6.23 4.03 9.38
N ALA A 76 6.59 3.43 10.52
CA ALA A 76 6.84 4.15 11.77
C ALA A 76 8.00 5.15 11.63
N ARG A 77 9.05 4.79 10.87
CA ARG A 77 10.16 5.68 10.54
C ARG A 77 9.86 6.68 9.42
N GLY A 78 8.65 6.65 8.84
CA GLY A 78 8.27 7.53 7.74
C GLY A 78 8.98 7.24 6.41
N ALA A 79 9.60 6.07 6.26
CA ALA A 79 10.31 5.65 5.05
C ALA A 79 9.36 5.11 3.97
N LEU A 80 8.20 4.59 4.37
CA LEU A 80 7.21 3.95 3.48
C LEU A 80 5.78 4.25 3.96
N ALA A 81 4.86 4.60 3.08
CA ALA A 81 3.44 4.64 3.46
C ALA A 81 2.85 3.22 3.47
N VAL A 82 2.20 2.81 4.56
CA VAL A 82 1.62 1.47 4.67
C VAL A 82 0.14 1.56 5.03
N LEU A 83 -0.70 1.08 4.12
CA LEU A 83 -2.14 0.98 4.33
C LEU A 83 -2.53 -0.48 4.56
N VAL A 84 -3.00 -0.79 5.77
CA VAL A 84 -3.47 -2.13 6.12
C VAL A 84 -4.97 -2.26 5.82
N VAL A 85 -5.34 -3.13 4.88
CA VAL A 85 -6.74 -3.46 4.62
C VAL A 85 -7.17 -4.66 5.46
N HIS A 86 -8.34 -4.57 6.09
CA HIS A 86 -8.80 -5.61 7.01
C HIS A 86 -10.32 -5.80 6.99
N ALA A 87 -10.82 -6.94 7.48
CA ALA A 87 -12.25 -7.15 7.67
C ALA A 87 -12.80 -6.23 8.78
N ALA A 88 -14.08 -5.85 8.71
CA ALA A 88 -14.75 -5.05 9.75
C ALA A 88 -14.64 -5.67 11.16
N SER A 89 -14.59 -7.00 11.25
CA SER A 89 -14.49 -7.75 12.51
C SER A 89 -13.07 -7.84 13.06
N ALA A 90 -12.06 -7.44 12.29
CA ALA A 90 -10.67 -7.42 12.74
C ALA A 90 -10.39 -6.14 13.54
N SER A 91 -9.49 -6.24 14.52
CA SER A 91 -9.03 -5.06 15.25
C SER A 91 -8.30 -4.13 14.27
N PRO A 92 -8.58 -2.82 14.28
CA PRO A 92 -7.83 -1.86 13.49
C PRO A 92 -6.37 -1.83 13.95
N VAL A 93 -5.47 -1.53 13.01
CA VAL A 93 -4.04 -1.34 13.32
C VAL A 93 -3.85 0.10 13.82
N PRO A 94 -3.11 0.34 14.92
CA PRO A 94 -2.89 1.68 15.41
C PRO A 94 -2.16 2.55 14.37
N ALA A 95 -2.62 3.79 14.22
CA ALA A 95 -1.97 4.74 13.34
C ALA A 95 -0.61 5.18 13.94
N VAL A 96 0.49 4.81 13.28
CA VAL A 96 1.86 5.11 13.71
C VAL A 96 2.69 5.57 12.52
N GLY A 97 3.28 6.77 12.56
CA GLY A 97 3.98 7.34 11.41
C GLY A 97 3.08 7.38 10.17
N LEU A 98 3.50 6.69 9.11
CA LEU A 98 2.73 6.53 7.86
C LEU A 98 1.99 5.19 7.76
N LEU A 99 1.73 4.52 8.89
CA LEU A 99 0.88 3.34 8.98
C LEU A 99 -0.57 3.76 9.20
N ARG A 100 -1.49 3.32 8.34
CA ARG A 100 -2.95 3.50 8.48
C ARG A 100 -3.66 2.18 8.22
N SER A 101 -4.94 2.11 8.57
CA SER A 101 -5.78 0.95 8.27
C SER A 101 -7.12 1.34 7.66
N LEU A 102 -7.66 0.47 6.81
CA LEU A 102 -8.96 0.62 6.18
C LEU A 102 -9.77 -0.67 6.34
N ALA A 103 -10.95 -0.56 6.93
CA ALA A 103 -11.86 -1.69 7.13
C ALA A 103 -12.73 -1.93 5.89
N ALA A 104 -12.95 -3.20 5.55
CA ALA A 104 -13.97 -3.62 4.59
C ALA A 104 -15.38 -3.45 5.18
N PRO A 105 -16.43 -3.20 4.36
CA PRO A 105 -16.37 -3.07 2.91
C PRO A 105 -15.76 -1.72 2.48
N TYR A 106 -14.91 -1.78 1.46
CA TYR A 106 -14.37 -0.61 0.80
C TYR A 106 -14.46 -0.80 -0.72
N ALA A 107 -14.53 0.31 -1.45
CA ALA A 107 -14.28 0.32 -2.88
C ALA A 107 -12.79 0.57 -3.14
N ALA A 108 -12.24 0.03 -4.23
CA ALA A 108 -10.82 0.17 -4.52
C ALA A 108 -10.38 1.63 -4.72
N PHE A 109 -11.27 2.53 -5.15
CA PHE A 109 -10.95 3.95 -5.22
C PHE A 109 -10.69 4.56 -3.84
N GLN A 110 -11.34 4.08 -2.79
CA GLN A 110 -11.11 4.55 -1.42
C GLN A 110 -9.71 4.14 -0.93
N VAL A 111 -9.17 3.02 -1.44
CA VAL A 111 -7.78 2.62 -1.18
C VAL A 111 -6.80 3.58 -1.86
N VAL A 112 -7.09 3.99 -3.10
CA VAL A 112 -6.30 4.98 -3.83
C VAL A 112 -6.32 6.33 -3.12
N GLU A 113 -7.50 6.84 -2.77
CA GLU A 113 -7.67 8.12 -2.07
C GLU A 113 -6.92 8.12 -0.72
N ALA A 114 -7.09 7.05 0.08
CA ALA A 114 -6.41 6.92 1.36
C ALA A 114 -4.89 6.95 1.21
N LEU A 115 -4.34 6.24 0.22
CA LEU A 115 -2.91 6.30 -0.08
C LEU A 115 -2.46 7.68 -0.56
N GLY A 116 -3.22 8.31 -1.45
CA GLY A 116 -2.95 9.65 -1.96
C GLY A 116 -2.89 10.69 -0.83
N ASP A 117 -3.83 10.63 0.11
CA ASP A 117 -3.87 11.51 1.29
C ASP A 117 -2.67 11.27 2.22
N MET A 118 -2.32 10.00 2.47
CA MET A 118 -1.14 9.64 3.27
C MET A 118 0.16 10.17 2.66
N LEU A 119 0.30 10.11 1.34
CA LEU A 119 1.50 10.53 0.62
C LEU A 119 1.57 12.06 0.45
N ARG A 120 0.43 12.74 0.25
CA ARG A 120 0.37 14.22 0.24
C ARG A 120 0.75 14.80 1.60
N GLY A 121 0.26 14.22 2.70
CA GLY A 121 0.63 14.63 4.07
C GLY A 121 2.12 14.47 4.40
N ARG A 122 2.88 13.75 3.57
CA ARG A 122 4.33 13.56 3.72
C ARG A 122 5.15 14.77 3.24
N THR A 123 4.59 15.60 2.37
CA THR A 123 5.28 16.76 1.76
C THR A 123 5.19 18.06 2.58
N THR A 124 4.38 18.08 3.64
CA THR A 124 4.12 19.28 4.46
C THR A 124 4.94 19.39 5.74
N HIS A 125 5.89 18.49 5.99
CA HIS A 125 6.85 18.63 7.10
C HIS A 125 8.28 18.89 6.56
N PRO A 126 8.74 20.17 6.56
CA PRO A 126 10.15 20.51 6.32
C PRO A 126 11.05 20.14 7.50
#